data_AF-A0A8H5JUM2-F1
#
_entry.id   AF-A0A8H5JUM2-F1
#
_cell.length_a   1.000
_cell.length_b   1.000
_cell.length_c   1.000
_cell.angle_alpha   90.00
_cell.angle_beta   90.00
_cell.angle_gamma   90.00
#
_symmetry.space_group_name_H-M   'P 1'
#
loop_
_entity.id
_entity.type
_entity.pdbx_description
1 polymer ?
#
loop_
_entity_poly.entity_id
_entity_poly.type
_entity_poly.pdbx_seq_one_letter_code
_entity_poly.pdbx_strand_id
1 'polypeptide(L)'
;MTWATREDNTCLRARQLRRFYEKHISSEGPLKYADKITQSDIDLATALAPDYSLELCAKGEQEYPEQWALKPKSLSFILSNFRPKAKEFKAAMDNAIEAAMTEEVTDIPPVFLGDNGDRAHIRFLVLLTDRLKQLLQEAKEETEAAEEEAEQYLARAEKAEAELKKLLEELEEEDDESEEGEEGEEEDEDEGDRRRKKRKIDEASDEVRETIHCSLPGASTRK
;
A
#
# COMPACT_ATOMS: atom_id res chain seq x y z
N MET A 1 -2.68 8.45 44.29
CA MET A 1 -2.27 7.07 44.01
C MET A 1 -0.95 7.12 43.26
N THR A 2 0.07 6.41 43.74
CA THR A 2 1.46 6.47 43.28
C THR A 2 1.65 5.65 42.00
N TRP A 3 1.87 6.32 40.87
CA TRP A 3 2.05 5.73 39.53
C TRP A 3 3.48 5.25 39.29
N ALA A 4 4.01 4.40 40.17
CA ALA A 4 5.28 3.75 39.94
C ALA A 4 5.12 2.57 38.96
N THR A 5 5.78 2.67 37.80
CA THR A 5 6.54 1.58 37.13
C THR A 5 5.82 0.25 36.85
N ARG A 6 5.09 0.14 35.74
CA ARG A 6 4.68 -1.18 35.22
C ARG A 6 4.78 -1.26 33.71
N GLU A 7 6.01 -1.42 33.20
CA GLU A 7 6.20 -1.89 31.82
C GLU A 7 5.44 -3.20 31.60
N ASP A 8 4.80 -3.34 30.43
CA ASP A 8 4.11 -4.58 30.09
C ASP A 8 5.12 -5.73 30.03
N ASN A 9 4.76 -6.85 30.67
CA ASN A 9 5.61 -8.04 30.71
C ASN A 9 6.00 -8.48 29.29
N THR A 10 5.11 -8.30 28.32
CA THR A 10 5.33 -8.70 26.92
C THR A 10 6.48 -7.91 26.28
N CYS A 11 6.56 -6.60 26.53
CA CYS A 11 7.64 -5.73 26.03
C CYS A 11 8.98 -6.05 26.71
N LEU A 12 8.96 -6.31 28.03
CA LEU A 12 10.15 -6.79 28.73
C LEU A 12 10.64 -8.12 28.16
N ARG A 13 9.73 -9.08 27.90
CA ARG A 13 10.10 -10.36 27.27
C ARG A 13 10.64 -10.17 25.86
N ALA A 14 10.10 -9.25 25.08
CA ALA A 14 10.62 -8.92 23.75
C ALA A 14 12.10 -8.50 23.84
N ARG A 15 12.45 -7.56 24.73
CA ARG A 15 13.86 -7.14 24.91
C ARG A 15 14.77 -8.28 25.36
N GLN A 16 14.34 -9.04 26.35
CA GLN A 16 15.11 -10.17 26.87
C GLN A 16 15.35 -11.25 25.81
N LEU A 17 14.35 -11.56 24.97
CA LEU A 17 14.48 -12.51 23.87
C LEU A 17 15.50 -12.03 22.83
N ARG A 18 15.48 -10.73 22.48
CA ARG A 18 16.45 -10.15 21.54
C ARG A 18 17.87 -10.20 22.08
N ARG A 19 18.10 -9.82 23.34
CA ARG A 19 19.42 -9.92 23.98
C ARG A 19 19.93 -11.35 24.03
N PHE A 20 19.06 -12.29 24.41
CA PHE A 20 19.41 -13.71 24.46
C PHE A 20 19.78 -14.26 23.07
N TYR A 21 19.05 -13.87 22.03
CA TYR A 21 19.31 -14.28 20.65
C TYR A 21 20.58 -13.64 20.06
N GLU A 22 20.81 -12.34 20.31
CA GLU A 22 22.03 -11.65 19.91
C GLU A 22 23.27 -12.31 20.53
N LYS A 23 23.20 -12.65 21.81
CA LYS A 23 24.28 -13.36 22.50
C LYS A 23 24.53 -14.77 21.95
N HIS A 24 23.47 -15.45 21.49
CA HIS A 24 23.60 -16.74 20.80
C HIS A 24 24.29 -16.63 19.44
N ILE A 25 24.09 -15.53 18.70
CA ILE A 25 24.74 -15.29 17.40
C ILE A 25 26.15 -14.70 17.57
N SER A 26 26.40 -14.01 18.68
CA SER A 26 27.69 -13.36 18.98
C SER A 26 28.81 -14.36 19.30
N SER A 27 30.04 -13.87 19.35
CA SER A 27 31.27 -14.65 19.58
C SER A 27 31.37 -15.34 20.95
N GLU A 28 30.44 -15.05 21.88
CA GLU A 28 30.35 -15.71 23.19
C GLU A 28 29.75 -17.13 23.11
N GLY A 29 29.34 -17.54 21.92
CA GLY A 29 29.03 -18.92 21.57
C GLY A 29 27.54 -19.24 21.66
N PRO A 30 27.12 -20.32 21.00
CA PRO A 30 25.71 -20.65 20.90
C PRO A 30 25.15 -21.00 22.28
N LEU A 31 24.29 -20.13 22.80
CA LEU A 31 23.53 -20.40 24.02
C LEU A 31 22.65 -21.64 23.84
N LYS A 32 22.58 -22.46 24.89
CA LYS A 32 21.75 -23.66 24.92
C LYS A 32 20.28 -23.28 24.72
N TYR A 33 19.59 -24.05 23.88
CA TYR A 33 18.15 -23.92 23.58
C TYR A 33 17.74 -22.67 22.79
N ALA A 34 18.67 -21.79 22.43
CA ALA A 34 18.37 -20.59 21.64
C ALA A 34 17.94 -20.89 20.20
N ASP A 35 18.26 -22.09 19.69
CA ASP A 35 17.76 -22.67 18.45
C ASP A 35 16.21 -22.74 18.38
N LYS A 36 15.55 -22.68 19.54
CA LYS A 36 14.08 -22.65 19.63
C LYS A 36 13.46 -21.28 19.27
N ILE A 37 14.27 -20.22 19.28
CA ILE A 37 13.83 -18.88 18.89
C ILE A 37 13.87 -18.82 17.38
N THR A 38 12.70 -18.59 16.78
CA THR A 38 12.56 -18.49 15.34
C THR A 38 12.73 -17.03 14.89
N GLN A 39 13.03 -16.82 13.60
CA GLN A 39 13.09 -15.45 13.06
C GLN A 39 11.77 -14.69 13.28
N SER A 40 10.63 -15.36 13.15
CA SER A 40 9.32 -14.74 13.43
C SER A 40 9.18 -14.26 14.88
N ASP A 41 9.81 -14.95 15.84
CA ASP A 41 9.82 -14.48 17.24
C ASP A 41 10.65 -13.21 17.39
N ILE A 42 11.76 -13.10 16.65
CA ILE A 42 12.61 -11.91 16.61
C ILE A 42 11.92 -10.74 15.93
N ASP A 43 11.19 -10.98 14.84
CA ASP A 43 10.45 -9.93 14.14
C ASP A 43 9.34 -9.37 15.04
N LEU A 44 8.61 -10.24 15.75
CA LEU A 44 7.64 -9.83 16.76
C LEU A 44 8.29 -9.05 17.90
N ALA A 45 9.41 -9.54 18.43
CA ALA A 45 10.12 -8.86 19.49
C ALA A 45 10.70 -7.49 19.04
N THR A 46 11.10 -7.37 17.78
CA THR A 46 11.61 -6.14 17.20
C THR A 46 10.49 -5.12 17.03
N ALA A 47 9.31 -5.54 16.58
CA ALA A 47 8.13 -4.68 16.49
C ALA A 47 7.72 -4.12 17.86
N LEU A 48 7.71 -4.97 18.90
CA LEU A 48 7.30 -4.56 20.25
C LEU A 48 8.37 -3.77 21.02
N ALA A 49 9.64 -4.10 20.81
CA ALA A 49 10.76 -3.51 21.53
C ALA A 49 11.98 -3.34 20.61
N PRO A 50 11.98 -2.31 19.74
CA PRO A 50 13.09 -2.04 18.83
C PRO A 50 14.35 -1.58 19.58
N ASP A 51 14.18 -0.92 20.73
CA ASP A 51 15.27 -0.63 21.65
C ASP A 51 15.35 -1.73 22.71
N TYR A 52 16.40 -2.54 22.64
CA TYR A 52 16.64 -3.65 23.56
C TYR A 52 17.98 -3.55 24.27
N SER A 53 18.83 -2.55 24.00
CA SER A 53 20.08 -2.35 24.75
C SER A 53 19.80 -2.08 26.24
N LEU A 54 20.62 -2.66 27.13
CA LEU A 54 20.54 -2.43 28.58
C LEU A 54 20.76 -0.95 28.93
N GLU A 55 21.59 -0.24 28.16
CA GLU A 55 21.89 1.19 28.36
C GLU A 55 20.66 2.08 28.21
N LEU A 56 19.70 1.61 27.41
CA LEU A 56 18.48 2.33 27.07
C LEU A 56 17.28 1.91 27.94
N CYS A 57 17.48 0.97 28.85
CA CYS A 57 16.44 0.36 29.67
C CYS A 57 16.46 0.83 31.13
N ALA A 58 15.42 0.48 31.88
CA ALA A 58 15.33 0.84 33.28
C ALA A 58 16.52 0.28 34.08
N LYS A 59 17.02 1.07 35.02
CA LYS A 59 18.14 0.69 35.86
C LYS A 59 17.80 -0.58 36.65
N GLY A 60 18.61 -1.63 36.48
CA GLY A 60 18.41 -2.93 37.14
C GLY A 60 17.62 -3.95 36.30
N GLU A 61 17.29 -3.65 35.05
CA GLU A 61 16.75 -4.65 34.13
C GLU A 61 17.77 -5.76 33.87
N GLN A 62 17.34 -7.01 34.00
CA GLN A 62 18.18 -8.17 33.70
C GLN A 62 18.30 -8.39 32.19
N GLU A 63 19.49 -8.81 31.74
CA GLU A 63 19.80 -9.12 30.35
C GLU A 63 18.81 -10.17 29.79
N TYR A 64 18.72 -11.32 30.46
CA TYR A 64 17.68 -12.34 30.27
C TYR A 64 17.67 -13.29 31.49
N PRO A 65 16.59 -14.03 31.74
CA PRO A 65 16.57 -15.04 32.80
C PRO A 65 17.56 -16.17 32.52
N GLU A 66 18.50 -16.42 33.43
CA GLU A 66 19.50 -17.50 33.30
C GLU A 66 18.88 -18.89 33.07
N GLN A 67 17.66 -19.09 33.58
CA GLN A 67 16.89 -20.33 33.43
C GLN A 67 16.64 -20.69 31.96
N TRP A 68 16.66 -19.74 31.03
CA TRP A 68 16.52 -20.00 29.60
C TRP A 68 17.70 -20.79 29.04
N ALA A 69 18.92 -20.47 29.47
CA ALA A 69 20.13 -21.21 29.10
C ALA A 69 20.28 -22.53 29.88
N LEU A 70 19.68 -22.64 31.06
CA LEU A 70 19.84 -23.80 31.94
C LEU A 70 18.77 -24.89 31.77
N LYS A 71 17.53 -24.51 31.42
CA LYS A 71 16.38 -25.42 31.41
C LYS A 71 15.64 -25.37 30.07
N PRO A 72 15.52 -26.49 29.33
CA PRO A 72 14.90 -26.50 28.00
C PRO A 72 13.44 -26.08 28.00
N LYS A 73 12.69 -26.38 29.07
CA LYS A 73 11.27 -26.07 29.20
C LYS A 73 11.01 -24.59 29.52
N SER A 74 12.00 -23.88 30.08
CA SER A 74 11.81 -22.49 30.52
C SER A 74 11.61 -21.57 29.32
N LEU A 75 12.53 -21.59 28.35
CA LEU A 75 12.41 -20.79 27.14
C LEU A 75 11.17 -21.17 26.31
N SER A 76 10.90 -22.48 26.15
CA SER A 76 9.70 -22.94 25.42
C SER A 76 8.39 -22.42 26.03
N PHE A 77 8.28 -22.40 27.37
CA PHE A 77 7.11 -21.86 28.06
C PHE A 77 7.00 -20.34 27.88
N ILE A 78 8.12 -19.61 27.87
CA ILE A 78 8.08 -18.16 27.61
C ILE A 78 7.63 -17.89 26.17
N LEU A 79 8.21 -18.59 25.19
CA LEU A 79 7.83 -18.42 23.79
C LEU A 79 6.35 -18.74 23.53
N SER A 80 5.80 -19.78 24.17
CA SER A 80 4.37 -20.12 24.03
C SER A 80 3.43 -19.04 24.55
N ASN A 81 3.84 -18.29 25.57
CA ASN A 81 3.06 -17.17 26.12
C ASN A 81 3.32 -15.85 25.38
N PHE A 82 4.56 -15.65 24.91
CA PHE A 82 4.98 -14.43 24.23
C PHE A 82 4.31 -14.30 22.86
N ARG A 83 4.37 -15.34 22.04
CA ARG A 83 3.85 -15.33 20.65
C ARG A 83 2.40 -14.82 20.52
N PRO A 84 1.40 -15.37 21.22
CA PRO A 84 0.02 -14.90 21.07
C PRO A 84 -0.13 -13.44 21.50
N LYS A 85 0.43 -13.07 22.66
CA LYS A 85 0.37 -11.69 23.16
C LYS A 85 1.05 -10.69 22.25
N ALA A 86 2.24 -11.03 21.75
CA ALA A 86 2.98 -10.16 20.83
C ALA A 86 2.21 -9.93 19.52
N LYS A 87 1.50 -10.95 19.01
CA LYS A 87 0.62 -10.79 17.85
C LYS A 87 -0.58 -9.88 18.14
N GLU A 88 -1.20 -10.03 19.31
CA GLU A 88 -2.30 -9.16 19.74
C GLU A 88 -1.84 -7.70 19.84
N PHE A 89 -0.68 -7.45 20.45
CA PHE A 89 -0.08 -6.11 20.53
C PHE A 89 0.23 -5.54 19.15
N LYS A 90 0.87 -6.32 18.28
CA LYS A 90 1.20 -5.88 16.93
C LYS A 90 -0.07 -5.53 16.15
N ALA A 91 -1.08 -6.38 16.16
CA ALA A 91 -2.35 -6.12 15.48
C ALA A 91 -3.04 -4.85 16.02
N ALA A 92 -3.00 -4.62 17.34
CA ALA A 92 -3.53 -3.40 17.92
C ALA A 92 -2.76 -2.15 17.48
N MET A 93 -1.42 -2.23 17.36
CA MET A 93 -0.59 -1.15 16.82
C MET A 93 -0.88 -0.89 15.35
N ASP A 94 -0.95 -1.94 14.53
CA ASP A 94 -1.21 -1.84 13.09
C ASP A 94 -2.59 -1.18 12.85
N ASN A 95 -3.63 -1.62 13.57
CA ASN A 95 -4.96 -1.01 13.51
C ASN A 95 -4.97 0.47 13.94
N ALA A 96 -4.17 0.83 14.96
CA ALA A 96 -4.07 2.22 15.40
C ALA A 96 -3.35 3.10 14.37
N ILE A 97 -2.36 2.55 13.67
CA ILE A 97 -1.69 3.23 12.55
C ILE A 97 -2.67 3.42 11.40
N GLU A 98 -3.42 2.39 11.00
CA GLU A 98 -4.42 2.48 9.93
C GLU A 98 -5.53 3.49 10.27
N ALA A 99 -6.04 3.50 11.51
CA ALA A 99 -7.02 4.47 11.97
C ALA A 99 -6.47 5.91 11.92
N ALA A 100 -5.21 6.11 12.36
CA ALA A 100 -4.56 7.42 12.30
C ALA A 100 -4.33 7.91 10.86
N MET A 101 -4.30 7.01 9.87
CA MET A 101 -4.11 7.35 8.46
C MET A 101 -5.43 7.58 7.71
N THR A 102 -6.57 7.14 8.23
CA THR A 102 -7.86 7.15 7.52
C THR A 102 -8.86 8.18 8.03
N GLU A 103 -8.76 8.60 9.28
CA GLU A 103 -9.52 9.71 9.83
C GLU A 103 -8.62 10.93 10.07
N GLU A 104 -9.18 12.14 10.01
CA GLU A 104 -8.55 13.39 10.42
C GLU A 104 -8.36 13.38 11.95
N VAL A 105 -7.53 12.45 12.46
CA VAL A 105 -7.41 12.17 13.89
C VAL A 105 -6.54 13.24 14.53
N THR A 106 -7.16 14.13 15.30
CA THR A 106 -6.50 15.12 16.15
C THR A 106 -5.94 14.54 17.46
N ASP A 107 -6.27 13.29 17.79
CA ASP A 107 -5.86 12.62 19.02
C ASP A 107 -5.29 11.22 18.73
N ILE A 108 -3.97 11.16 18.59
CA ILE A 108 -3.22 9.89 18.61
C ILE A 108 -3.28 9.38 20.06
N PRO A 109 -3.93 8.24 20.36
CA PRO A 109 -3.95 7.72 21.72
C PRO A 109 -2.51 7.39 22.13
N PRO A 110 -2.05 7.87 23.30
CA PRO A 110 -0.71 7.56 23.76
C PRO A 110 -0.60 6.06 24.01
N VAL A 111 0.20 5.37 23.21
CA VAL A 111 0.57 3.96 23.45
C VAL A 111 1.53 3.91 24.65
N PHE A 112 0.88 3.96 25.82
CA PHE A 112 1.26 3.73 27.21
C PHE A 112 2.41 4.50 27.88
N LEU A 113 1.99 5.02 29.05
CA LEU A 113 2.66 5.78 30.09
C LEU A 113 3.61 4.91 30.94
N GLY A 114 4.82 5.41 31.05
CA GLY A 114 5.91 5.06 31.96
C GLY A 114 7.06 5.99 31.60
N ASP A 115 8.05 6.22 32.45
CA ASP A 115 9.09 7.27 32.31
C ASP A 115 9.92 7.26 30.99
N ASN A 116 9.64 6.35 30.06
CA ASN A 116 10.09 6.27 28.66
C ASN A 116 9.01 6.68 27.62
N GLY A 117 7.92 7.33 28.03
CA GLY A 117 6.74 7.66 27.21
C GLY A 117 7.07 8.45 25.95
N ASP A 118 8.08 9.32 26.02
CA ASP A 118 8.60 10.05 24.87
C ASP A 118 9.19 9.13 23.81
N ARG A 119 9.86 8.04 24.23
CA ARG A 119 10.55 7.13 23.30
C ARG A 119 9.58 6.19 22.59
N ALA A 120 8.52 5.72 23.27
CA ALA A 120 7.46 4.95 22.63
C ALA A 120 6.67 5.79 21.62
N HIS A 121 6.41 7.05 21.96
CA HIS A 121 5.79 8.01 21.04
C HIS A 121 6.70 8.36 19.86
N ILE A 122 8.00 8.61 20.09
CA ILE A 122 9.00 8.80 19.02
C ILE A 122 9.03 7.57 18.09
N ARG A 123 8.94 6.35 18.63
CA ARG A 123 8.89 5.12 17.82
C ARG A 123 7.65 5.03 16.95
N PHE A 124 6.49 5.37 17.51
CA PHE A 124 5.25 5.47 16.74
C PHE A 124 5.40 6.51 15.61
N LEU A 125 5.94 7.69 15.92
CA LEU A 125 6.19 8.73 14.93
C LEU A 125 7.19 8.30 13.86
N VAL A 126 8.25 7.55 14.20
CA VAL A 126 9.21 7.01 13.22
C VAL A 126 8.54 6.01 12.28
N LEU A 127 7.77 5.06 12.82
CA LEU A 127 7.03 4.09 12.00
C LEU A 127 6.03 4.79 11.06
N LEU A 128 5.33 5.80 11.57
CA LEU A 128 4.39 6.59 10.80
C LEU A 128 5.12 7.39 9.71
N THR A 129 6.29 7.94 10.02
CA THR A 129 7.14 8.66 9.05
C THR A 129 7.65 7.74 7.94
N ASP A 130 8.12 6.53 8.28
CA ASP A 130 8.63 5.59 7.27
C ASP A 130 7.51 5.05 6.38
N ARG A 131 6.31 4.84 6.94
CA ARG A 131 5.14 4.48 6.14
C ARG A 131 4.71 5.62 5.21
N LEU A 132 4.72 6.86 5.69
CA LEU A 132 4.42 8.03 4.84
C LEU A 132 5.43 8.19 3.70
N LYS A 133 6.72 7.93 3.93
CA LYS A 133 7.73 7.94 2.86
C LYS A 133 7.47 6.87 1.81
N GLN A 134 7.06 5.67 2.22
CA GLN A 134 6.69 4.60 1.28
C GLN A 134 5.47 5.01 0.43
N LEU A 135 4.41 5.51 1.06
CA LEU A 135 3.23 5.97 0.32
C LEU A 135 3.56 7.12 -0.64
N LEU A 136 4.45 8.02 -0.25
CA LEU A 136 4.90 9.10 -1.12
C LEU A 136 5.70 8.57 -2.33
N GLN A 137 6.48 7.51 -2.13
CA GLN A 137 7.20 6.84 -3.21
C GLN A 137 6.23 6.09 -4.15
N GLU A 138 5.28 5.34 -3.59
CA GLU A 138 4.23 4.65 -4.35
C GLU A 138 3.43 5.65 -5.20
N ALA A 139 3.00 6.77 -4.62
CA ALA A 139 2.28 7.82 -5.34
C ALA A 139 3.11 8.48 -6.46
N LYS A 140 4.44 8.62 -6.27
CA LYS A 140 5.33 9.13 -7.32
C LYS A 140 5.44 8.16 -8.49
N GLU A 141 5.60 6.88 -8.19
CA GLU A 141 5.66 5.83 -9.21
C GLU A 141 4.35 5.77 -10.00
N GLU A 142 3.20 5.94 -9.35
CA GLU A 142 1.91 6.08 -10.03
C GLU A 142 1.83 7.32 -10.93
N THR A 143 2.35 8.47 -10.50
CA THR A 143 2.37 9.69 -11.34
C THR A 143 3.30 9.55 -12.53
N GLU A 144 4.49 8.96 -12.36
CA GLU A 144 5.44 8.72 -13.45
C GLU A 144 4.84 7.74 -14.47
N ALA A 145 4.19 6.67 -14.01
CA ALA A 145 3.49 5.74 -14.89
C ALA A 145 2.34 6.41 -15.69
N ALA A 146 1.59 7.32 -15.04
CA ALA A 146 0.53 8.07 -15.70
C ALA A 146 1.07 9.08 -16.74
N GLU A 147 2.21 9.72 -16.45
CA GLU A 147 2.90 10.61 -17.40
C GLU A 147 3.41 9.84 -18.63
N GLU A 148 4.04 8.68 -18.43
CA GLU A 148 4.49 7.80 -19.52
C GLU A 148 3.32 7.33 -20.40
N GLU A 149 2.17 6.99 -19.81
CA GLU A 149 0.97 6.62 -20.58
C GLU A 149 0.43 7.80 -21.40
N ALA A 150 0.42 9.00 -20.82
CA ALA A 150 0.00 10.22 -21.52
C ALA A 150 0.91 10.55 -22.71
N GLU A 151 2.23 10.40 -22.57
CA GLU A 151 3.18 10.57 -23.68
C GLU A 151 2.93 9.57 -24.81
N GLN A 152 2.58 8.32 -24.48
CA GLN A 152 2.22 7.32 -25.50
C GLN A 152 0.95 7.69 -26.27
N TYR A 153 -0.06 8.24 -25.58
CA TYR A 153 -1.26 8.75 -26.25
C TYR A 153 -0.96 9.94 -27.15
N LEU A 154 -0.12 10.87 -26.71
CA LEU A 154 0.31 12.02 -27.51
C LEU A 154 1.06 11.58 -28.77
N ALA A 155 2.04 10.69 -28.65
CA ALA A 155 2.78 10.16 -29.80
C ALA A 155 1.86 9.45 -30.81
N ARG A 156 0.84 8.73 -30.31
CA ARG A 156 -0.17 8.10 -31.17
C ARG A 156 -1.06 9.13 -31.87
N ALA A 157 -1.42 10.22 -31.18
CA ALA A 157 -2.20 11.31 -31.75
C ALA A 157 -1.42 12.05 -32.84
N GLU A 158 -0.16 12.41 -32.58
CA GLU A 158 0.72 13.07 -33.57
C GLU A 158 0.89 12.22 -34.83
N LYS A 159 1.04 10.90 -34.68
CA LYS A 159 1.12 9.99 -35.83
C LYS A 159 -0.19 9.98 -36.63
N ALA A 160 -1.34 9.94 -35.96
CA ALA A 160 -2.64 10.00 -36.63
C ALA A 160 -2.87 11.35 -37.33
N GLU A 161 -2.42 12.46 -36.74
CA GLU A 161 -2.45 13.78 -37.38
C GLU A 161 -1.57 13.83 -38.62
N ALA A 162 -0.37 13.24 -38.58
CA ALA A 162 0.52 13.16 -39.75
C ALA A 162 -0.09 12.31 -40.88
N GLU A 163 -0.73 11.18 -40.54
CA GLU A 163 -1.45 10.34 -41.51
C GLU A 163 -2.64 11.08 -42.13
N LEU A 164 -3.44 11.80 -41.32
CA LEU A 164 -4.54 12.63 -41.81
C LEU A 164 -4.03 13.75 -42.72
N LYS A 165 -2.95 14.43 -42.34
CA LYS A 165 -2.36 15.49 -43.15
C LYS A 165 -1.90 14.97 -44.51
N LYS A 166 -1.29 13.78 -44.55
CA LYS A 166 -0.88 13.13 -45.80
C LYS A 166 -2.08 12.80 -46.68
N LEU A 167 -3.16 12.28 -46.10
CA LEU A 167 -4.39 11.97 -46.84
C LEU A 167 -5.07 13.25 -47.37
N LEU A 168 -5.01 14.35 -46.64
CA LEU A 168 -5.54 15.65 -47.09
C LEU A 168 -4.69 16.24 -48.21
N GLU A 169 -3.36 16.13 -48.14
CA GLU A 169 -2.44 16.56 -49.21
C GLU A 169 -2.65 15.73 -50.49
N GLU A 170 -2.83 14.41 -50.37
CA GLU A 170 -3.21 13.53 -51.51
C GLU A 170 -4.58 13.93 -52.11
N LEU A 171 -5.53 14.40 -51.30
CA LEU A 171 -6.84 14.83 -51.77
C LEU A 171 -6.79 16.20 -52.48
N GLU A 172 -5.97 17.12 -51.98
CA GLU A 172 -5.73 18.43 -52.61
C GLU A 172 -4.98 18.28 -53.95
N GLU A 173 -4.03 17.34 -54.05
CA GLU A 173 -3.34 17.01 -55.31
C GLU A 173 -4.29 16.36 -56.35
N GLU A 174 -5.34 15.65 -55.92
CA GLU A 174 -6.36 15.06 -56.82
C GLU A 174 -7.38 16.11 -57.33
N ASP A 175 -7.65 17.19 -56.60
CA ASP A 175 -8.57 18.26 -57.03
C ASP A 175 -7.91 19.26 -58.00
N ASP A 176 -6.58 19.47 -57.93
CA ASP A 176 -5.82 20.36 -58.83
C ASP A 176 -5.59 19.79 -60.26
N GLU A 177 -5.88 18.51 -60.51
CA GLU A 177 -5.82 17.91 -61.87
C GLU A 177 -7.13 18.08 -62.68
N SER A 178 -8.10 18.90 -62.22
CA SER A 178 -9.41 19.04 -62.87
C SER A 178 -9.87 20.45 -63.26
N GLU A 179 -8.95 21.40 -63.44
CA GLU A 179 -9.31 22.77 -63.89
C GLU A 179 -8.60 23.18 -65.21
N GLU A 180 -9.00 22.61 -66.36
CA GLU A 180 -8.92 23.28 -67.67
C GLU A 180 -10.06 22.82 -68.65
N GLY A 181 -11.00 23.74 -68.94
CA GLY A 181 -11.84 23.84 -70.17
C GLY A 181 -12.98 22.80 -70.34
N GLU A 182 -14.14 23.07 -70.95
CA GLU A 182 -14.61 24.11 -71.87
C GLU A 182 -16.15 23.96 -72.03
N GLU A 183 -16.82 25.03 -72.46
CA GLU A 183 -18.28 25.22 -72.58
C GLU A 183 -19.01 24.29 -73.59
N GLY A 184 -20.31 24.03 -73.37
CA GLY A 184 -21.20 23.46 -74.39
C GLY A 184 -22.65 23.20 -73.91
N GLU A 185 -23.58 24.10 -74.27
CA GLU A 185 -25.04 23.90 -74.34
C GLU A 185 -25.37 22.79 -75.39
N GLU A 186 -26.41 21.97 -75.40
CA GLU A 186 -27.86 22.16 -75.22
C GLU A 186 -28.58 20.82 -74.86
N GLU A 187 -29.89 20.96 -74.61
CA GLU A 187 -30.96 20.08 -74.12
C GLU A 187 -31.14 18.71 -74.79
N ASP A 188 -31.59 17.71 -74.01
CA ASP A 188 -32.85 16.98 -74.28
C ASP A 188 -33.28 16.10 -73.08
N GLU A 189 -34.60 16.06 -72.89
CA GLU A 189 -35.36 15.46 -71.79
C GLU A 189 -35.29 13.92 -71.75
N ASP A 190 -35.15 13.30 -70.57
CA ASP A 190 -36.14 12.31 -70.10
C ASP A 190 -35.83 11.75 -68.68
N GLU A 191 -36.74 12.11 -67.77
CA GLU A 191 -37.37 11.28 -66.74
C GLU A 191 -36.59 10.11 -66.10
N GLY A 192 -36.18 10.30 -64.84
CA GLY A 192 -35.54 9.26 -64.03
C GLY A 192 -35.63 9.50 -62.52
N ASP A 193 -36.84 9.53 -61.99
CA ASP A 193 -37.18 9.54 -60.57
C ASP A 193 -36.33 8.55 -59.74
N ARG A 194 -35.65 9.03 -58.69
CA ARG A 194 -35.50 8.33 -57.38
C ARG A 194 -34.87 9.22 -56.31
N ARG A 195 -35.75 9.90 -55.58
CA ARG A 195 -35.80 10.01 -54.11
C ARG A 195 -34.52 10.46 -53.37
N ARG A 196 -34.50 11.77 -53.09
CA ARG A 196 -33.94 12.34 -51.85
C ARG A 196 -34.49 11.60 -50.62
N LYS A 197 -33.62 11.00 -49.81
CA LYS A 197 -33.96 10.62 -48.43
C LYS A 197 -33.12 11.45 -47.45
N LYS A 198 -33.81 12.41 -46.83
CA LYS A 198 -33.32 13.28 -45.76
C LYS A 198 -32.74 12.45 -44.62
N ARG A 199 -31.66 12.99 -44.03
CA ARG A 199 -31.14 12.65 -42.71
C ARG A 199 -32.27 12.66 -41.67
N LYS A 200 -32.32 11.64 -40.82
CA LYS A 200 -32.85 11.74 -39.46
C LYS A 200 -31.68 11.50 -38.52
N ILE A 201 -31.25 12.58 -37.88
CA ILE A 201 -30.54 12.53 -36.62
C ILE A 201 -31.66 12.33 -35.60
N ASP A 202 -31.77 11.11 -35.07
CA ASP A 202 -32.57 10.87 -33.87
C ASP A 202 -31.57 10.85 -32.70
N GLU A 203 -31.62 11.96 -31.97
CA GLU A 203 -31.18 12.19 -30.61
C GLU A 203 -31.70 11.08 -29.69
N ALA A 204 -30.80 10.36 -29.02
CA ALA A 204 -31.12 9.50 -27.90
C ALA A 204 -30.10 9.77 -26.79
N SER A 205 -30.42 10.82 -26.04
CA SER A 205 -29.91 11.03 -24.69
C SER A 205 -30.53 9.99 -23.76
N ASP A 206 -29.70 9.60 -22.80
CA ASP A 206 -30.04 9.22 -21.44
C ASP A 206 -30.33 7.76 -21.05
N GLU A 207 -29.66 7.44 -19.94
CA GLU A 207 -30.05 6.47 -18.91
C GLU A 207 -29.59 5.01 -19.09
N VAL A 208 -28.27 4.77 -18.94
CA VAL A 208 -27.79 3.50 -18.38
C VAL A 208 -27.61 3.70 -16.87
N ARG A 209 -28.66 3.38 -16.11
CA ARG A 209 -28.59 3.23 -14.66
C ARG A 209 -27.61 2.12 -14.31
N GLU A 210 -26.65 2.48 -13.46
CA GLU A 210 -25.84 1.56 -12.69
C GLU A 210 -26.73 0.59 -11.91
N THR A 211 -26.55 -0.70 -12.15
CA THR A 211 -26.88 -1.73 -11.15
C THR A 211 -25.61 -2.54 -10.89
N ILE A 212 -24.85 -2.08 -9.91
CA ILE A 212 -23.80 -2.86 -9.26
C ILE A 212 -24.49 -4.00 -8.52
N HIS A 213 -24.43 -5.21 -9.06
CA HIS A 213 -24.79 -6.42 -8.32
C HIS A 213 -23.65 -6.77 -7.36
N CYS A 214 -23.73 -6.23 -6.13
CA CYS A 214 -22.97 -6.75 -5.00
C CYS A 214 -23.46 -8.17 -4.68
N SER A 215 -22.65 -9.18 -5.02
CA SER A 215 -22.82 -10.54 -4.51
C SER A 215 -21.66 -10.88 -3.61
N LEU A 216 -21.89 -10.83 -2.29
CA LEU A 216 -21.40 -11.70 -1.21
C LEU A 216 -22.24 -11.29 0.03
N PRO A 217 -22.66 -12.19 0.96
CA PRO A 217 -21.94 -13.38 1.41
C PRO A 217 -22.80 -14.65 1.67
N GLY A 218 -22.20 -15.83 1.46
CA GLY A 218 -22.74 -17.09 1.96
C GLY A 218 -22.43 -17.26 3.46
N ALA A 219 -23.45 -17.02 4.29
CA ALA A 219 -23.46 -17.40 5.70
C ALA A 219 -23.61 -18.94 5.83
N SER A 220 -22.59 -19.59 6.36
CA SER A 220 -22.66 -21.00 6.78
C SER A 220 -23.32 -21.08 8.15
N THR A 221 -24.56 -21.59 8.19
CA THR A 221 -25.24 -21.95 9.43
C THR A 221 -24.98 -23.41 9.79
N ARG A 222 -24.55 -23.62 11.04
CA ARG A 222 -24.56 -24.92 11.75
C ARG A 222 -25.91 -25.64 11.64
N LYS A 223 -25.84 -26.97 11.49
CA LYS A 223 -26.67 -27.94 12.21
C LYS A 223 -25.83 -29.17 12.52
#